data_AF-H8XQJ1-F1
#
_entry.id   AF-H8XQJ1-F1
#
_cell.length_a   1.000
_cell.length_b   1.000
_cell.length_c   1.000
_cell.angle_alpha   90.00
_cell.angle_beta   90.00
_cell.angle_gamma   90.00
#
_symmetry.space_group_name_H-M   'P 1'
#
loop_
_entity.id
_entity.type
_entity.pdbx_description
1 polymer ?
#
loop_
_entity_poly.entity_id
_entity_poly.type
_entity_poly.pdbx_seq_one_letter_code
_entity_poly.pdbx_strand_id
1 'polypeptide(L)'
;MKKTTLLLIAFLFFQISFSANDRDEVLTKARTYSENKDYRNAIKTYIKYIKLFSNEAVNLKDIYYEVANCYFLHGKKDMAIKVIRETIYRYGATKEDLENSTVLNKETYQVVWSDIYPDYNFLRKKYINRVGDVDQYVENNIVTPSEKK
;
A
#
# COMPACT_ATOMS: atom_id res chain seq x y z
N MET A 1 -30.41 -17.00 -48.76
CA MET A 1 -30.40 -18.11 -47.77
C MET A 1 -29.16 -18.95 -48.07
N LYS A 2 -28.21 -19.28 -47.19
CA LYS A 2 -27.98 -19.10 -45.75
C LYS A 2 -26.51 -18.66 -45.60
N LYS A 3 -26.25 -17.54 -44.91
CA LYS A 3 -24.87 -17.15 -44.54
C LYS A 3 -24.53 -17.93 -43.28
N THR A 4 -23.66 -18.92 -43.40
CA THR A 4 -23.16 -19.70 -42.26
C THR A 4 -22.36 -18.79 -41.34
N THR A 5 -22.83 -18.73 -40.11
CA THR A 5 -22.31 -17.99 -38.97
C THR A 5 -20.86 -18.39 -38.68
N LEU A 6 -19.90 -17.51 -38.95
CA LEU A 6 -18.53 -17.68 -38.49
C LEU A 6 -18.37 -16.93 -37.16
N LEU A 7 -18.91 -17.53 -36.11
CA LEU A 7 -18.84 -17.05 -34.74
C LEU A 7 -17.63 -17.71 -34.08
N LEU A 8 -16.47 -17.11 -34.24
CA LEU A 8 -15.28 -17.38 -33.42
C LEU A 8 -14.53 -16.05 -33.29
N ILE A 9 -15.22 -15.10 -32.65
CA ILE A 9 -14.60 -13.89 -32.13
C ILE A 9 -13.57 -14.39 -31.11
N ALA A 10 -12.32 -14.19 -31.48
CA ALA A 10 -11.14 -14.35 -30.67
C ALA A 10 -11.26 -13.50 -29.41
N PHE A 11 -11.97 -14.01 -28.41
CA PHE A 11 -11.79 -13.61 -27.02
C PHE A 11 -10.69 -14.49 -26.41
N LEU A 12 -9.52 -14.50 -27.05
CA LEU A 12 -8.29 -14.59 -26.28
C LEU A 12 -8.19 -13.25 -25.54
N PHE A 13 -8.92 -13.15 -24.43
CA PHE A 13 -8.40 -12.36 -23.34
C PHE A 13 -7.02 -12.95 -23.09
N PHE A 14 -6.00 -12.16 -23.41
CA PHE A 14 -4.63 -12.40 -23.04
C PHE A 14 -4.63 -12.43 -21.50
N GLN A 15 -5.01 -13.57 -20.92
CA GLN A 15 -4.79 -13.88 -19.53
C GLN A 15 -3.29 -13.99 -19.45
N ILE A 16 -2.63 -12.86 -19.15
CA ILE A 16 -1.22 -12.89 -18.77
C ILE A 16 -1.23 -13.65 -17.45
N SER A 17 -1.07 -14.96 -17.54
CA SER A 17 -0.81 -15.81 -16.39
C SER A 17 0.58 -15.44 -15.90
N PHE A 18 0.68 -14.37 -15.12
CA PHE A 18 1.91 -14.09 -14.39
C PHE A 18 2.11 -15.22 -13.39
N SER A 19 3.28 -15.85 -13.43
CA SER A 19 3.61 -16.90 -12.50
C SER A 19 4.01 -16.30 -11.15
N ALA A 20 3.95 -17.09 -10.08
CA ALA A 20 4.47 -16.68 -8.77
C ALA A 20 5.96 -16.28 -8.83
N ASN A 21 6.74 -16.89 -9.74
CA ASN A 21 8.14 -16.53 -9.97
C ASN A 21 8.30 -15.08 -10.47
N ASP A 22 7.44 -14.63 -11.39
CA ASP A 22 7.52 -13.27 -11.95
C ASP A 22 7.23 -12.21 -10.87
N ARG A 23 6.33 -12.54 -9.95
CA ARG A 23 5.98 -11.68 -8.80
C ARG A 23 7.18 -11.51 -7.87
N ASP A 24 7.77 -12.63 -7.43
CA ASP A 24 8.88 -12.62 -6.48
C ASP A 24 10.12 -11.97 -7.08
N GLU A 25 10.36 -12.16 -8.39
CA GLU A 25 11.45 -11.49 -9.10
C GLU A 25 11.29 -9.96 -9.07
N VAL A 26 10.10 -9.45 -9.40
CA VAL A 26 9.85 -8.00 -9.44
C VAL A 26 9.99 -7.39 -8.03
N LEU A 27 9.48 -8.06 -7.00
CA LEU A 27 9.58 -7.57 -5.62
C LEU A 27 11.03 -7.59 -5.12
N THR A 28 11.74 -8.70 -5.35
CA THR A 28 13.16 -8.84 -5.00
C THR A 28 13.98 -7.73 -5.65
N LYS A 29 13.73 -7.46 -6.94
CA LYS A 29 14.39 -6.37 -7.65
C LYS A 29 14.13 -4.99 -7.03
N ALA A 30 12.89 -4.71 -6.61
CA ALA A 30 12.55 -3.46 -5.94
C ALA A 30 13.30 -3.30 -4.61
N ARG A 31 13.39 -4.37 -3.82
CA ARG A 31 14.13 -4.43 -2.55
C ARG A 31 15.63 -4.23 -2.76
N THR A 32 16.22 -4.91 -3.75
CA THR A 32 17.63 -4.70 -4.11
C THR A 32 17.93 -3.26 -4.50
N TYR A 33 17.06 -2.60 -5.27
CA TYR A 33 17.23 -1.16 -5.55
C TYR A 33 17.17 -0.33 -4.27
N SER A 34 16.26 -0.64 -3.35
CA SER A 34 16.13 0.05 -2.06
C SER A 34 17.38 -0.12 -1.19
N GLU A 35 17.91 -1.35 -1.08
CA GLU A 35 19.14 -1.67 -0.36
C GLU A 35 20.36 -0.93 -0.93
N ASN A 36 20.43 -0.84 -2.27
CA ASN A 36 21.45 -0.08 -2.98
C ASN A 36 21.23 1.44 -2.95
N LYS A 37 20.23 1.93 -2.20
CA LYS A 37 19.84 3.34 -2.09
C LYS A 37 19.41 3.98 -3.43
N ASP A 38 19.13 3.17 -4.43
CA ASP A 38 18.52 3.60 -5.69
C ASP A 38 17.00 3.72 -5.52
N TYR A 39 16.60 4.67 -4.68
CA TYR A 39 15.21 4.83 -4.29
C TYR A 39 14.30 5.17 -5.48
N ARG A 40 14.83 5.85 -6.51
CA ARG A 40 14.06 6.16 -7.72
C ARG A 40 13.63 4.89 -8.45
N ASN A 41 14.57 3.96 -8.68
CA ASN A 41 14.24 2.71 -9.34
C ASN A 41 13.49 1.74 -8.41
N ALA A 42 13.74 1.78 -7.11
CA ALA A 42 12.97 1.02 -6.11
C ALA A 42 11.48 1.40 -6.18
N ILE A 43 11.16 2.69 -6.04
CA ILE A 43 9.79 3.22 -6.09
C ILE A 43 9.11 2.81 -7.41
N LYS A 44 9.78 3.00 -8.54
CA LYS A 44 9.24 2.62 -9.86
C LYS A 44 8.89 1.13 -9.91
N THR A 45 9.76 0.29 -9.37
CA THR A 45 9.61 -1.17 -9.41
C THR A 45 8.54 -1.65 -8.43
N TYR A 46 8.46 -1.10 -7.21
CA TYR A 46 7.36 -1.38 -6.29
C TYR A 46 6.00 -0.95 -6.86
N ILE A 47 5.90 0.22 -7.49
CA ILE A 47 4.63 0.64 -8.13
C ILE A 47 4.26 -0.32 -9.26
N LYS A 48 5.23 -0.83 -10.03
CA LYS A 48 4.99 -1.87 -11.03
C LYS A 48 4.46 -3.15 -10.38
N TYR A 49 5.08 -3.60 -9.29
CA TYR A 49 4.63 -4.75 -8.52
C TYR A 49 3.16 -4.60 -8.11
N ILE A 50 2.82 -3.49 -7.45
CA ILE A 50 1.47 -3.22 -6.95
C ILE A 50 0.46 -3.25 -8.11
N LYS A 51 0.79 -2.62 -9.24
CA LYS A 51 -0.11 -2.58 -10.42
C LYS A 51 -0.37 -3.95 -11.04
N LEU A 52 0.64 -4.83 -11.05
CA LEU A 52 0.54 -6.14 -11.69
C LEU A 52 -0.06 -7.19 -10.75
N PHE A 53 0.19 -7.07 -9.44
CA PHE A 53 -0.04 -8.16 -8.49
C PHE A 53 -0.92 -7.79 -7.30
N SER A 54 -1.52 -6.59 -7.23
CA SER A 54 -2.30 -6.16 -6.05
C SER A 54 -3.42 -7.12 -5.63
N ASN A 55 -4.02 -7.83 -6.58
CA ASN A 55 -5.13 -8.76 -6.31
C ASN A 55 -4.66 -10.10 -5.73
N GLU A 56 -3.37 -10.40 -5.85
CA GLU A 56 -2.77 -11.65 -5.43
C GLU A 56 -1.68 -11.45 -4.37
N ALA A 57 -1.32 -10.18 -4.10
CA ALA A 57 -0.25 -9.80 -3.20
C ALA A 57 -0.63 -10.11 -1.75
N VAL A 58 0.14 -11.00 -1.15
CA VAL A 58 0.16 -11.20 0.30
C VAL A 58 0.86 -9.99 0.92
N ASN A 59 0.30 -9.46 2.01
CA ASN A 59 0.87 -8.35 2.80
C ASN A 59 1.07 -7.04 2.02
N LEU A 60 0.07 -6.63 1.24
CA LEU A 60 0.14 -5.39 0.46
C LEU A 60 0.45 -4.13 1.31
N LYS A 61 0.05 -4.11 2.60
CA LYS A 61 0.39 -3.01 3.54
C LYS A 61 1.92 -2.85 3.69
N ASP A 62 2.64 -3.95 3.86
CA ASP A 62 4.09 -3.95 4.03
C ASP A 62 4.80 -3.39 2.80
N ILE A 63 4.30 -3.72 1.61
CA ILE A 63 4.84 -3.18 0.35
C ILE A 63 4.62 -1.67 0.27
N TYR A 64 3.46 -1.17 0.71
CA TYR A 64 3.26 0.26 0.81
C TYR A 64 4.17 0.93 1.86
N TYR A 65 4.51 0.24 2.94
CA TYR A 65 5.48 0.73 3.93
C TYR A 65 6.89 0.81 3.33
N GLU A 66 7.32 -0.20 2.57
CA GLU A 66 8.58 -0.19 1.83
C GLU A 66 8.64 0.97 0.82
N VAL A 67 7.52 1.26 0.13
CA VAL A 67 7.40 2.43 -0.76
C VAL A 67 7.50 3.74 0.02
N ALA A 68 6.83 3.86 1.18
CA ALA A 68 6.89 5.04 2.02
C ALA A 68 8.32 5.31 2.51
N ASN A 69 9.05 4.27 2.95
CA ASN A 69 10.47 4.36 3.30
C ASN A 69 11.29 4.90 2.13
N CYS A 70 11.10 4.35 0.93
CA CYS A 70 11.85 4.80 -0.25
C CYS A 70 11.56 6.28 -0.57
N TYR A 71 10.30 6.72 -0.48
CA TYR A 71 9.97 8.13 -0.68
C TYR A 71 10.62 9.02 0.38
N PHE A 72 10.57 8.62 1.65
CA PHE A 72 11.17 9.36 2.75
C PHE A 72 12.70 9.49 2.57
N LEU A 73 13.39 8.37 2.34
CA LEU A 73 14.84 8.32 2.13
C LEU A 73 15.28 9.01 0.83
N HIS A 74 14.38 9.14 -0.15
CA HIS A 74 14.60 9.95 -1.35
C HIS A 74 14.35 11.46 -1.14
N GLY A 75 14.10 11.90 0.10
CA GLY A 75 13.83 13.29 0.44
C GLY A 75 12.42 13.76 0.08
N LYS A 76 11.50 12.84 -0.25
CA LYS A 76 10.12 13.13 -0.66
C LYS A 76 9.15 12.85 0.48
N LYS A 77 9.31 13.55 1.60
CA LYS A 77 8.50 13.39 2.82
C LYS A 77 6.99 13.42 2.53
N ASP A 78 6.51 14.38 1.75
CA ASP A 78 5.07 14.51 1.45
C ASP A 78 4.50 13.29 0.72
N MET A 79 5.31 12.63 -0.10
CA MET A 79 4.90 11.40 -0.78
C MET A 79 4.85 10.22 0.18
N ALA A 80 5.78 10.12 1.12
CA ALA A 80 5.73 9.10 2.17
C ALA A 80 4.46 9.25 3.02
N ILE A 81 4.11 10.48 3.41
CA ILE A 81 2.87 10.78 4.12
C ILE A 81 1.65 10.35 3.30
N LYS A 82 1.59 10.75 2.02
CA LYS A 82 0.48 10.35 1.13
C LYS A 82 0.33 8.84 1.04
N VAL A 83 1.44 8.11 0.91
CA VAL A 83 1.42 6.64 0.84
C VAL A 83 0.83 6.05 2.11
N ILE A 84 1.31 6.43 3.30
CA ILE A 84 0.76 5.89 4.56
C ILE A 84 -0.71 6.27 4.77
N ARG A 85 -1.11 7.50 4.44
CA ARG A 85 -2.52 7.92 4.49
C ARG A 85 -3.40 7.04 3.61
N GLU A 86 -2.96 6.75 2.39
CA GLU A 86 -3.66 5.83 1.49
C GLU A 86 -3.66 4.40 2.04
N THR A 87 -2.59 3.94 2.70
CA THR A 87 -2.58 2.62 3.34
C THR A 87 -3.61 2.50 4.45
N ILE A 88 -3.77 3.53 5.28
CA ILE A 88 -4.81 3.59 6.30
C ILE A 88 -6.21 3.62 5.65
N TYR A 89 -6.41 4.54 4.71
CA TYR A 89 -7.72 4.78 4.10
C TYR A 89 -8.18 3.60 3.22
N ARG A 90 -7.29 2.99 2.44
CA ARG A 90 -7.62 1.94 1.45
C ARG A 90 -7.45 0.53 1.97
N TYR A 91 -6.43 0.29 2.78
CA TYR A 91 -6.05 -1.05 3.19
C TYR A 91 -6.20 -1.26 4.70
N GLY A 92 -6.72 -0.27 5.42
CA GLY A 92 -7.07 -0.43 6.82
C GLY A 92 -5.85 -0.63 7.70
N ALA A 93 -4.70 -0.03 7.38
CA ALA A 93 -3.60 0.06 8.35
C ALA A 93 -4.09 0.72 9.64
N THR A 94 -3.74 0.12 10.78
CA THR A 94 -3.98 0.68 12.11
C THR A 94 -2.72 1.40 12.61
N LYS A 95 -2.84 2.15 13.70
CA LYS A 95 -1.69 2.67 14.43
C LYS A 95 -0.76 1.54 14.86
N GLU A 96 -1.31 0.44 15.36
CA GLU A 96 -0.56 -0.73 15.80
C GLU A 96 0.21 -1.40 14.65
N ASP A 97 -0.42 -1.53 13.48
CA ASP A 97 0.23 -2.04 12.26
C ASP A 97 1.46 -1.20 11.87
N LEU A 98 1.38 0.12 12.08
CA LEU A 98 2.46 1.06 11.75
C LEU A 98 3.55 1.06 12.82
N GLU A 99 3.18 1.07 14.11
CA GLU A 99 4.12 1.08 15.25
C GLU A 99 4.93 -0.20 15.36
N ASN A 100 4.29 -1.34 15.12
CA ASN A 100 4.90 -2.66 15.30
C ASN A 100 5.45 -3.25 13.99
N SER A 101 5.41 -2.48 12.89
CA SER A 101 5.93 -2.94 11.61
C SER A 101 7.43 -3.22 11.69
N THR A 102 7.84 -4.39 11.20
CA THR A 102 9.26 -4.73 11.02
C THR A 102 9.87 -4.13 9.74
N VAL A 103 9.02 -3.65 8.82
CA VAL A 103 9.44 -3.10 7.52
C VAL A 103 9.36 -1.58 7.46
N LEU A 104 8.41 -0.94 8.14
CA LEU A 104 8.34 0.52 8.19
C LEU A 104 9.49 1.04 9.04
N ASN A 105 10.36 1.85 8.44
CA ASN A 105 11.51 2.38 9.15
C ASN A 105 11.03 3.28 10.30
N LYS A 106 11.61 3.11 11.50
CA LYS A 106 11.19 3.83 12.71
C LYS A 106 11.22 5.35 12.56
N GLU A 107 12.23 5.91 11.89
CA GLU A 107 12.33 7.34 11.61
C GLU A 107 11.23 7.79 10.64
N THR A 108 11.00 7.00 9.58
CA THR A 108 9.89 7.25 8.63
C THR A 108 8.55 7.24 9.36
N TYR A 109 8.30 6.24 10.22
CA TYR A 109 7.10 6.18 11.05
C TYR A 109 6.95 7.42 11.91
N GLN A 110 7.97 7.79 12.70
CA GLN A 110 7.90 8.94 13.61
C GLN A 110 7.55 10.23 12.88
N VAL A 111 8.19 10.48 11.73
CA VAL A 111 7.95 11.69 10.94
C VAL A 111 6.57 11.67 10.31
N VAL A 112 6.20 10.58 9.65
CA VAL A 112 4.92 10.48 8.93
C VAL A 112 3.74 10.46 9.90
N TRP A 113 3.88 9.79 11.04
CA TRP A 113 2.82 9.67 12.04
C TRP A 113 2.46 11.02 12.65
N SER A 114 3.45 11.87 12.95
CA SER A 114 3.19 13.23 13.47
C SER A 114 2.26 14.04 12.56
N ASP A 115 2.46 13.94 11.24
CA ASP A 115 1.63 14.61 10.23
C ASP A 115 0.24 13.94 10.05
N ILE A 116 0.12 12.63 10.28
CA ILE A 116 -1.13 11.87 10.08
C ILE A 116 -2.01 11.88 11.33
N TYR A 117 -1.43 11.93 12.53
CA TYR A 117 -2.11 11.78 13.81
C TYR A 117 -3.38 12.64 13.94
N PRO A 118 -3.40 13.94 13.54
CA PRO A 118 -4.61 14.76 13.63
C PRO A 118 -5.79 14.24 12.81
N ASP A 119 -5.52 13.55 11.69
CA ASP A 119 -6.52 13.05 10.76
C ASP A 119 -6.79 11.54 10.90
N TYR A 120 -6.04 10.84 11.75
CA TYR A 120 -6.04 9.37 11.80
C TYR A 120 -7.45 8.79 12.00
N ASN A 121 -8.20 9.30 12.98
CA ASN A 121 -9.56 8.83 13.28
C ASN A 121 -10.52 9.05 12.09
N PHE A 122 -10.36 10.16 11.36
CA PHE A 122 -11.14 10.41 10.16
C PHE A 122 -10.83 9.40 9.05
N LEU A 123 -9.54 9.11 8.81
CA LEU A 123 -9.10 8.12 7.83
C LEU A 123 -9.62 6.71 8.16
N ARG A 124 -9.56 6.32 9.44
CA ARG A 124 -10.10 5.03 9.92
C ARG A 124 -11.60 4.92 9.72
N LYS A 125 -12.37 5.93 10.12
CA LYS A 125 -13.83 5.96 9.92
C LYS A 125 -14.19 5.85 8.44
N LYS A 126 -13.43 6.52 7.57
CA LYS A 126 -13.59 6.44 6.12
C LYS A 126 -13.31 5.04 5.55
N TYR A 127 -12.30 4.33 6.05
CA TYR A 127 -12.03 2.93 5.69
C TYR A 127 -13.21 2.04 6.07
N ILE A 128 -13.63 2.09 7.35
CA ILE A 128 -14.71 1.30 7.95
C ILE A 128 -16.01 1.46 7.17
N ASN A 129 -16.44 2.71 6.95
CA ASN A 129 -17.65 3.02 6.19
C ASN A 129 -17.63 2.45 4.76
N ARG A 130 -16.44 2.31 4.16
CA ARG A 130 -16.30 1.76 2.80
C ARG A 130 -16.39 0.24 2.78
N VAL A 131 -15.84 -0.44 3.80
CA VAL A 131 -15.84 -1.91 3.87
C VAL A 131 -17.12 -2.48 4.50
N GLY A 132 -17.99 -1.63 5.04
CA GLY A 132 -19.33 -2.01 5.51
C GLY A 132 -19.35 -2.76 6.84
N ASP A 133 -18.23 -2.76 7.57
CA ASP A 133 -18.04 -3.53 8.79
C ASP A 133 -17.89 -2.59 9.99
N VAL A 134 -18.57 -2.86 11.12
CA VAL A 134 -18.48 -2.05 12.35
C VAL A 134 -17.26 -2.50 13.15
N ASP A 135 -16.13 -1.83 12.98
CA ASP A 135 -14.88 -2.14 13.69
C ASP A 135 -15.00 -1.72 15.17
N GLN A 136 -15.08 -2.70 16.09
CA GLN A 136 -15.07 -2.50 17.55
C GLN A 136 -13.82 -1.73 18.04
N TYR A 137 -12.78 -1.57 17.21
CA TYR A 137 -11.56 -0.82 17.57
C TYR A 137 -11.77 0.70 17.68
N VAL A 138 -12.74 1.29 16.96
CA VAL A 138 -13.00 2.75 17.00
C VAL A 138 -13.76 3.16 18.26
N GLU A 139 -14.63 2.32 18.79
CA GLU A 139 -15.34 2.59 20.06
C GLU A 139 -14.37 2.60 21.25
N ASN A 140 -13.36 1.74 21.24
CA ASN A 140 -12.45 1.57 22.38
C ASN A 140 -11.17 2.43 22.32
N ASN A 141 -10.84 3.03 21.17
CA ASN A 141 -9.63 3.82 20.98
C ASN A 141 -9.92 5.25 20.49
N ILE A 142 -10.82 5.95 21.17
CA ILE A 142 -10.93 7.41 21.04
C ILE A 142 -9.58 7.98 21.50
N VAL A 143 -8.71 8.27 20.54
CA VAL A 143 -7.47 8.99 20.78
C VAL A 143 -7.85 10.41 21.16
N THR A 144 -7.92 10.68 22.46
CA THR A 144 -8.04 12.04 22.97
C THR A 144 -6.76 12.79 22.61
N PRO A 145 -6.86 14.02 22.06
CA PRO A 145 -5.67 14.85 21.90
C PRO A 145 -5.07 15.04 23.28
N SER A 146 -3.86 14.50 23.51
CA SER A 146 -3.13 14.80 24.72
C SER A 146 -2.88 16.31 24.74
N GLU A 147 -3.49 16.99 25.70
CA GLU A 147 -3.24 18.39 26.00
C GLU A 147 -1.73 18.61 26.07
N LYS A 148 -1.21 19.44 25.17
CA LYS A 148 0.15 19.94 25.27
C LYS A 148 0.28 20.63 26.63
N LYS A 149 1.07 20.06 27.54
CA LYS A 149 1.73 20.80 28.61
C LYS A 149 3.14 21.15 28.17
#